data_AF-A0A928MCQ2-F1
#
_entry.id   AF-A0A928MCQ2-F1
#
_cell.length_a   1.000
_cell.length_b   1.000
_cell.length_c   1.000
_cell.angle_alpha   90.00
_cell.angle_beta   90.00
_cell.angle_gamma   90.00
#
_symmetry.space_group_name_H-M   'P 1'
#
loop_
_entity.id
_entity.type
_entity.pdbx_description
1 polymer ?
#
loop_
_entity_poly.entity_id
_entity_poly.type
_entity_poly.pdbx_seq_one_letter_code
_entity_poly.pdbx_strand_id
1 'polypeptide(L)'
;MDKVVKYCKKYRDMGYTCAESTLMAANDAWGLDLDAKEFRILGGFAGGYGLGDTCGAVSGGVAALSYKYLEVNGHESPLMMAKVRLFVSMVDEMLGMRNCRDLGPVYRNLEENCTPTVWAIAEILDDVESLDMSDIPAHSDYDLRFPPPGKPNGREIVDMDKLKERFRAIYKGEYRKTKA
;
A
#
# COMPACT_ATOMS: atom_id res chain seq x y z
N MET A 1 10.20 5.46 -10.52
CA MET A 1 9.74 4.10 -10.25
C MET A 1 8.42 4.33 -9.58
N ASP A 2 7.37 4.44 -10.40
CA ASP A 2 6.06 5.01 -10.05
C ASP A 2 5.00 4.34 -10.93
N LYS A 3 5.08 3.01 -11.05
CA LYS A 3 4.29 2.23 -11.99
C LYS A 3 2.83 2.19 -11.54
N VAL A 4 2.56 1.86 -10.27
CA VAL A 4 1.21 1.81 -9.68
C VAL A 4 0.65 3.21 -9.55
N VAL A 5 1.46 4.14 -9.04
CA VAL A 5 1.11 5.56 -8.86
C VAL A 5 0.44 6.17 -10.10
N LYS A 6 1.01 5.89 -11.29
CA LYS A 6 0.52 6.37 -12.58
C LYS A 6 -0.96 6.09 -12.81
N TYR A 7 -1.47 4.97 -12.30
CA TYR A 7 -2.84 4.52 -12.51
C TYR A 7 -3.78 4.84 -11.35
N CYS A 8 -3.26 5.13 -10.15
CA CYS A 8 -4.09 5.41 -8.98
C CYS A 8 -5.08 6.55 -9.21
N LYS A 9 -4.61 7.69 -9.76
CA LYS A 9 -5.49 8.83 -10.03
C LYS A 9 -6.61 8.49 -11.01
N LYS A 10 -6.30 7.75 -12.09
CA LYS A 10 -7.29 7.28 -13.07
C LYS A 10 -8.44 6.55 -12.39
N TYR A 11 -8.15 5.55 -11.56
CA TYR A 11 -9.19 4.74 -10.92
C TYR A 11 -9.94 5.50 -9.81
N ARG A 12 -9.26 6.41 -9.10
CA ARG A 12 -9.91 7.30 -8.15
C ARG A 12 -10.89 8.27 -8.82
N ASP A 13 -10.53 8.84 -9.96
CA ASP A 13 -11.38 9.74 -10.76
C ASP A 13 -12.60 8.99 -11.34
N MET A 14 -12.50 7.68 -11.57
CA MET A 14 -13.61 6.82 -11.97
C MET A 14 -14.57 6.46 -10.82
N GLY A 15 -14.28 6.89 -9.59
CA GLY A 15 -15.16 6.69 -8.43
C GLY A 15 -14.95 5.38 -7.66
N TYR A 16 -13.94 4.58 -8.01
CA TYR A 16 -13.62 3.36 -7.26
C TYR A 16 -13.09 3.66 -5.87
N THR A 17 -13.30 2.74 -4.93
CA THR A 17 -12.81 2.86 -3.55
C THR A 17 -11.28 2.87 -3.51
N CYS A 18 -10.69 3.26 -2.38
CA CYS A 18 -9.24 3.23 -2.22
C CYS A 18 -8.67 1.82 -2.45
N ALA A 19 -9.35 0.78 -1.96
CA ALA A 19 -8.92 -0.60 -2.11
C ALA A 19 -8.98 -1.07 -3.56
N GLU A 20 -10.12 -0.87 -4.22
CA GLU A 20 -10.29 -1.19 -5.64
C GLU A 20 -9.26 -0.44 -6.49
N SER A 21 -9.11 0.88 -6.27
CA SER A 21 -8.20 1.71 -7.06
C SER A 21 -6.75 1.27 -6.94
N THR A 22 -6.30 0.90 -5.74
CA THR A 22 -4.92 0.41 -5.55
C THR A 22 -4.69 -0.93 -6.24
N LEU A 23 -5.63 -1.89 -6.11
CA LEU A 23 -5.48 -3.19 -6.79
C LEU A 23 -5.57 -3.05 -8.32
N MET A 24 -6.52 -2.26 -8.84
CA MET A 24 -6.64 -1.99 -10.28
C MET A 24 -5.39 -1.28 -10.84
N ALA A 25 -4.83 -0.33 -10.08
CA ALA A 25 -3.60 0.33 -10.46
C ALA A 25 -2.41 -0.64 -10.51
N ALA A 26 -2.30 -1.54 -9.52
CA ALA A 26 -1.28 -2.58 -9.52
C ALA A 26 -1.48 -3.61 -10.64
N ASN A 27 -2.73 -3.94 -10.96
CA ASN A 27 -3.07 -4.80 -12.09
C ASN A 27 -2.52 -4.24 -13.42
N ASP A 28 -2.82 -2.97 -13.71
CA ASP A 28 -2.32 -2.29 -14.91
C ASP A 28 -0.80 -2.11 -14.91
N ALA A 29 -0.22 -1.83 -13.73
CA ALA A 29 1.20 -1.55 -13.58
C ALA A 29 2.08 -2.79 -13.69
N TRP A 30 1.59 -3.92 -13.18
CA TRP A 30 2.36 -5.16 -13.06
C TRP A 30 1.93 -6.23 -14.07
N GLY A 31 0.87 -5.99 -14.86
CA GLY A 31 0.36 -6.96 -15.83
C GLY A 31 -0.17 -8.22 -15.14
N LEU A 32 -1.03 -8.05 -14.13
CA LEU A 32 -1.56 -9.17 -13.34
C LEU A 32 -2.73 -9.90 -14.01
N ASP A 33 -3.30 -9.34 -15.09
CA ASP A 33 -4.40 -9.92 -15.86
C ASP A 33 -5.63 -10.31 -15.01
N LEU A 34 -5.94 -9.53 -13.97
CA LEU A 34 -7.17 -9.65 -13.19
C LEU A 34 -8.39 -9.13 -13.98
N ASP A 35 -9.51 -9.85 -13.93
CA ASP A 35 -10.75 -9.36 -14.53
C ASP A 35 -11.51 -8.39 -13.60
N ALA A 36 -12.50 -7.71 -14.19
CA ALA A 36 -13.34 -6.76 -13.47
C ALA A 36 -14.12 -7.37 -12.27
N LYS A 37 -14.38 -8.69 -12.31
CA LYS A 37 -15.15 -9.39 -11.26
C LYS A 37 -14.31 -9.55 -9.98
N GLU A 38 -12.99 -9.67 -10.09
CA GLU A 38 -12.07 -9.81 -8.96
C GLU A 38 -12.06 -8.55 -8.11
N PHE A 39 -12.09 -7.37 -8.71
CA PHE A 39 -12.05 -6.12 -7.93
C PHE A 39 -13.28 -5.94 -7.04
N ARG A 40 -14.42 -6.57 -7.38
CA ARG A 40 -15.66 -6.50 -6.58
C ARG A 40 -15.46 -7.02 -5.16
N ILE A 41 -14.51 -7.94 -4.93
CA ILE A 41 -14.20 -8.46 -3.60
C ILE A 41 -13.72 -7.37 -2.64
N LEU A 42 -13.13 -6.29 -3.18
CA LEU A 42 -12.61 -5.16 -2.41
C LEU A 42 -13.63 -4.05 -2.19
N GLY A 43 -14.83 -4.11 -2.78
CA GLY A 43 -15.85 -3.07 -2.63
C GLY A 43 -16.27 -2.83 -1.18
N GLY A 44 -16.22 -3.85 -0.32
CA GLY A 44 -16.54 -3.76 1.11
C GLY A 44 -15.47 -3.07 1.98
N PHE A 45 -14.31 -2.74 1.41
CA PHE A 45 -13.14 -2.25 2.15
C PHE A 45 -13.11 -0.71 2.22
N ALA A 46 -14.11 -0.05 1.63
CA ALA A 46 -14.27 1.39 1.62
C ALA A 46 -14.37 1.99 3.03
N GLY A 47 -13.87 3.22 3.20
CA GLY A 47 -13.91 3.92 4.49
C GLY A 47 -13.16 3.20 5.63
N GLY A 48 -12.29 2.25 5.28
CA GLY A 48 -11.66 1.33 6.22
C GLY A 48 -12.66 0.36 6.86
N TYR A 49 -13.49 -0.26 6.02
CA TYR A 49 -14.65 -1.08 6.37
C TYR A 49 -15.74 -0.33 7.13
N GLY A 50 -16.08 0.87 6.67
CA GLY A 50 -17.23 1.66 7.15
C GLY A 50 -17.09 2.29 8.53
N LEU A 51 -16.10 1.87 9.32
CA LEU A 51 -15.89 2.33 10.69
C LEU A 51 -14.57 3.10 10.88
N GLY A 52 -13.83 3.34 9.80
CA GLY A 52 -12.55 4.04 9.86
C GLY A 52 -11.40 3.20 10.41
N ASP A 53 -11.47 1.87 10.29
CA ASP A 53 -10.38 0.94 10.62
C ASP A 53 -9.35 0.92 9.47
N THR A 54 -8.65 -0.19 9.25
CA THR A 54 -7.57 -0.39 8.28
C THR A 54 -7.87 0.27 6.94
N CYS A 55 -6.96 1.13 6.47
CA CYS A 55 -7.09 1.89 5.24
C CYS A 55 -7.30 0.99 4.02
N GLY A 56 -8.30 1.34 3.19
CA GLY A 56 -8.60 0.60 1.97
C GLY A 56 -7.41 0.52 1.00
N ALA A 57 -6.61 1.58 0.85
CA ALA A 57 -5.43 1.54 -0.01
C ALA A 57 -4.37 0.54 0.50
N VAL A 58 -4.21 0.39 1.81
CA VAL A 58 -3.34 -0.64 2.40
C VAL A 58 -3.90 -2.02 2.05
N SER A 59 -5.19 -2.25 2.25
CA SER A 59 -5.79 -3.55 1.92
C SER A 59 -5.70 -3.88 0.43
N GLY A 60 -5.85 -2.89 -0.47
CA GLY A 60 -5.66 -3.07 -1.91
C GLY A 60 -4.21 -3.41 -2.28
N GLY A 61 -3.22 -2.79 -1.63
CA GLY A 61 -1.81 -3.13 -1.82
C GLY A 61 -1.47 -4.53 -1.31
N VAL A 62 -2.01 -4.93 -0.15
CA VAL A 62 -1.89 -6.32 0.35
C VAL A 62 -2.50 -7.30 -0.65
N ALA A 63 -3.69 -7.02 -1.18
CA ALA A 63 -4.33 -7.87 -2.18
C ALA A 63 -3.48 -8.00 -3.46
N ALA A 64 -2.84 -6.91 -3.91
CA ALA A 64 -1.97 -6.94 -5.08
C ALA A 64 -0.73 -7.81 -4.86
N LEU A 65 -0.07 -7.68 -3.70
CA LEU A 65 1.07 -8.52 -3.32
C LEU A 65 0.66 -10.00 -3.16
N SER A 66 -0.50 -10.25 -2.55
CA SER A 66 -1.05 -11.60 -2.43
C SER A 66 -1.29 -12.22 -3.80
N TYR A 67 -1.97 -11.51 -4.72
CA TYR A 67 -2.21 -12.05 -6.05
C TYR A 67 -0.92 -12.34 -6.82
N LYS A 68 0.08 -11.45 -6.71
CA LYS A 68 1.34 -11.58 -7.46
C LYS A 68 2.26 -12.69 -6.95
N TYR A 69 2.33 -12.90 -5.63
CA TYR A 69 3.37 -13.72 -5.01
C TYR A 69 2.83 -14.95 -4.26
N LEU A 70 1.52 -15.17 -4.19
CA LEU A 70 0.95 -16.37 -3.57
C LEU A 70 1.21 -17.59 -4.45
N GLU A 71 1.85 -18.60 -3.88
CA GLU A 71 2.23 -19.84 -4.57
C GLU A 71 1.23 -20.96 -4.28
N VAL A 72 0.90 -21.16 -3.00
CA VAL A 72 0.00 -22.24 -2.55
C VAL A 72 -1.15 -21.67 -1.72
N ASN A 73 -0.85 -21.04 -0.58
CA ASN A 73 -1.81 -20.37 0.29
C ASN A 73 -1.08 -19.38 1.22
N GLY A 74 -1.83 -18.66 2.08
CA GLY A 74 -1.26 -17.65 2.97
C GLY A 74 -0.24 -18.16 4.00
N HIS A 75 -0.24 -19.46 4.33
CA HIS A 75 0.72 -20.09 5.23
C HIS A 75 1.94 -20.66 4.51
N GLU A 76 1.79 -20.97 3.21
CA GLU A 76 2.80 -21.61 2.36
C GLU A 76 3.20 -20.66 1.22
N SER A 77 3.46 -19.39 1.54
CA SER A 77 3.90 -18.35 0.59
C SER A 77 4.79 -17.32 1.31
N PRO A 78 6.04 -17.69 1.64
CA PRO A 78 6.95 -16.92 2.50
C PRO A 78 7.34 -15.56 1.91
N LEU A 79 7.68 -15.52 0.62
CA LEU A 79 8.02 -14.29 -0.09
C LEU A 79 6.85 -13.30 -0.07
N MET A 80 5.64 -13.79 -0.33
CA MET A 80 4.42 -13.00 -0.30
C MET A 80 4.19 -12.40 1.09
N MET A 81 4.28 -13.20 2.14
CA MET A 81 4.14 -12.71 3.51
C MET A 81 5.24 -11.73 3.92
N ALA A 82 6.48 -11.94 3.48
CA ALA A 82 7.57 -11.01 3.74
C ALA A 82 7.32 -9.64 3.06
N LYS A 83 6.89 -9.62 1.80
CA LYS A 83 6.52 -8.37 1.10
C LYS A 83 5.30 -7.70 1.73
N VAL A 84 4.28 -8.45 2.14
CA VAL A 84 3.10 -7.89 2.83
C VAL A 84 3.49 -7.25 4.16
N ARG A 85 4.30 -7.94 4.98
CA ARG A 85 4.78 -7.41 6.27
C ARG A 85 5.63 -6.15 6.06
N LEU A 86 6.54 -6.17 5.09
CA LEU A 86 7.34 -5.01 4.71
C LEU A 86 6.44 -3.83 4.36
N PHE A 87 5.54 -4.02 3.41
CA PHE A 87 4.62 -3.01 2.91
C PHE A 87 3.80 -2.38 4.04
N VAL A 88 3.20 -3.20 4.91
CA VAL A 88 2.40 -2.68 6.03
C VAL A 88 3.27 -1.94 7.04
N SER A 89 4.45 -2.48 7.40
CA SER A 89 5.36 -1.85 8.36
C SER A 89 5.89 -0.49 7.85
N MET A 90 6.15 -0.39 6.56
CA MET A 90 6.57 0.85 5.92
C MET A 90 5.46 1.90 5.92
N VAL A 91 4.21 1.50 5.65
CA VAL A 91 3.07 2.42 5.75
C VAL A 91 2.96 2.98 7.16
N ASP A 92 3.11 2.14 8.19
CA ASP A 92 3.10 2.59 9.58
C ASP A 92 4.27 3.54 9.89
N GLU A 93 5.49 3.25 9.44
CA GLU A 93 6.66 4.10 9.71
C GLU A 93 6.59 5.43 8.94
N MET A 94 6.04 5.44 7.73
CA MET A 94 5.98 6.61 6.86
C MET A 94 4.81 7.54 7.17
N LEU A 95 3.63 6.97 7.42
CA LEU A 95 2.42 7.74 7.66
C LEU A 95 2.12 7.88 9.16
N GLY A 96 2.82 7.13 10.02
CA GLY A 96 2.61 7.10 11.47
C GLY A 96 1.33 6.34 11.89
N MET A 97 0.53 5.89 10.93
CA MET A 97 -0.78 5.28 11.14
C MET A 97 -1.25 4.54 9.89
N ARG A 98 -2.08 3.51 10.09
CA ARG A 98 -2.68 2.71 9.00
C ARG A 98 -4.20 2.70 8.98
N ASN A 99 -4.84 3.29 9.98
CA ASN A 99 -6.30 3.35 10.05
C ASN A 99 -6.83 4.55 9.28
N CYS A 100 -7.93 4.34 8.56
CA CYS A 100 -8.58 5.33 7.72
C CYS A 100 -9.06 6.54 8.53
N ARG A 101 -9.49 6.36 9.80
CA ARG A 101 -9.91 7.46 10.67
C ARG A 101 -8.78 8.41 11.06
N ASP A 102 -7.55 7.91 11.11
CA ASP A 102 -6.39 8.68 11.53
C ASP A 102 -5.72 9.31 10.30
N LEU A 103 -5.63 8.56 9.20
CA LEU A 103 -5.10 9.05 7.92
C LEU A 103 -5.98 10.15 7.30
N GLY A 104 -7.31 9.99 7.41
CA GLY A 104 -8.28 10.89 6.78
C GLY A 104 -8.05 12.35 7.16
N PRO A 105 -8.04 12.72 8.44
CA PRO A 105 -7.77 14.08 8.87
C PRO A 105 -6.45 14.63 8.31
N VAL A 106 -5.36 13.86 8.40
CA VAL A 106 -4.02 14.34 8.05
C VAL A 106 -3.83 14.49 6.54
N TYR A 107 -4.36 13.56 5.74
CA TYR A 107 -3.97 13.41 4.33
C TYR A 107 -5.11 13.62 3.32
N ARG A 108 -6.37 13.64 3.77
CA ARG A 108 -7.53 13.88 2.89
C ARG A 108 -7.71 15.38 2.65
N ASN A 109 -7.73 15.78 1.39
CA ASN A 109 -8.07 17.15 1.00
C ASN A 109 -9.48 17.22 0.36
N LEU A 110 -10.00 18.44 0.17
CA LEU A 110 -11.36 18.64 -0.37
C LEU A 110 -11.44 18.40 -1.89
N GLU A 111 -10.37 18.65 -2.62
CA GLU A 111 -10.34 18.58 -4.08
C GLU A 111 -10.23 17.14 -4.58
N GLU A 112 -9.36 16.35 -3.95
CA GLU A 112 -8.97 15.02 -4.39
C GLU A 112 -9.33 13.91 -3.38
N ASN A 113 -10.00 14.24 -2.27
CA ASN A 113 -10.35 13.30 -1.20
C ASN A 113 -9.11 12.51 -0.71
N CYS A 114 -9.17 11.17 -0.71
CA CYS A 114 -8.11 10.29 -0.22
C CYS A 114 -7.03 10.01 -1.28
N THR A 115 -7.08 10.65 -2.45
CA THR A 115 -6.13 10.39 -3.54
C THR A 115 -4.67 10.62 -3.13
N PRO A 116 -4.31 11.67 -2.34
CA PRO A 116 -2.95 11.81 -1.84
C PRO A 116 -2.49 10.63 -0.98
N THR A 117 -3.38 10.11 -0.12
CA THR A 117 -3.11 8.92 0.70
C THR A 117 -2.91 7.67 -0.17
N VAL A 118 -3.77 7.49 -1.19
CA VAL A 118 -3.69 6.36 -2.13
C VAL A 118 -2.37 6.41 -2.89
N TRP A 119 -1.97 7.58 -3.37
CA TRP A 119 -0.69 7.78 -4.07
C TRP A 119 0.48 7.40 -3.17
N ALA A 120 0.57 7.95 -1.96
CA ALA A 120 1.68 7.66 -1.06
C ALA A 120 1.81 6.18 -0.71
N ILE A 121 0.67 5.51 -0.48
CA ILE A 121 0.66 4.06 -0.25
C ILE A 121 1.07 3.31 -1.52
N ALA A 122 0.69 3.78 -2.71
CA ALA A 122 1.11 3.19 -3.97
C ALA A 122 2.61 3.35 -4.27
N GLU A 123 3.24 4.46 -3.86
CA GLU A 123 4.71 4.61 -3.93
C GLU A 123 5.41 3.57 -3.06
N ILE A 124 4.96 3.43 -1.80
CA ILE A 124 5.47 2.40 -0.90
C ILE A 124 5.27 1.00 -1.51
N LEU A 125 4.13 0.77 -2.16
CA LEU A 125 3.84 -0.50 -2.83
C LEU A 125 4.80 -0.78 -4.00
N ASP A 126 5.06 0.21 -4.85
CA ASP A 126 6.02 0.10 -5.95
C ASP A 126 7.44 -0.15 -5.44
N ASP A 127 7.86 0.56 -4.39
CA ASP A 127 9.16 0.37 -3.75
C ASP A 127 9.28 -1.08 -3.24
N VAL A 128 8.28 -1.57 -2.49
CA VAL A 128 8.30 -2.94 -1.96
C VAL A 128 8.25 -4.01 -3.05
N GLU A 129 7.48 -3.79 -4.11
CA GLU A 129 7.40 -4.71 -5.25
C GLU A 129 8.76 -4.86 -5.92
N SER A 130 9.45 -3.74 -6.16
CA SER A 130 10.72 -3.70 -6.90
C SER A 130 11.88 -4.43 -6.23
N LEU A 131 11.78 -4.71 -4.94
CA LEU A 131 12.84 -5.35 -4.17
C LEU A 131 12.97 -6.81 -4.52
N ASP A 132 14.19 -7.21 -4.81
CA ASP A 132 14.51 -8.63 -4.86
C ASP A 132 14.61 -9.19 -3.43
N MET A 133 13.73 -10.14 -3.15
CA MET A 133 13.57 -10.79 -1.85
C MET A 133 13.57 -12.33 -2.04
N SER A 134 14.09 -12.83 -3.18
CA SER A 134 14.08 -14.25 -3.54
C SER A 134 14.71 -15.18 -2.50
N ASP A 135 15.64 -14.64 -1.71
CA ASP A 135 16.42 -15.42 -0.74
C ASP A 135 15.74 -15.53 0.65
N ILE A 136 14.46 -15.20 0.77
CA ILE A 136 13.75 -15.27 2.06
C ILE A 136 13.32 -16.72 2.36
N PRO A 137 13.78 -17.31 3.48
CA PRO A 137 13.49 -18.71 3.78
C PRO A 137 12.01 -18.99 4.07
N ALA A 138 11.55 -20.19 3.68
CA ALA A 138 10.13 -20.56 3.66
C ALA A 138 9.39 -20.61 5.02
N HIS A 139 10.14 -20.65 6.11
CA HIS A 139 9.66 -20.79 7.49
C HIS A 139 10.10 -19.60 8.36
N SER A 140 10.58 -18.53 7.74
CA SER A 140 11.11 -17.42 8.49
C SER A 140 9.97 -16.61 9.10
N ASP A 141 10.05 -16.37 10.40
CA ASP A 141 9.46 -15.21 11.06
C ASP A 141 10.15 -13.92 10.56
N TYR A 142 10.37 -13.80 9.24
CA TYR A 142 11.04 -12.66 8.63
C TYR A 142 10.20 -11.43 8.91
N ASP A 143 10.67 -10.73 9.91
CA ASP A 143 10.18 -9.47 10.41
C ASP A 143 11.32 -8.50 10.13
N LEU A 144 11.06 -7.47 9.35
CA LEU A 144 12.08 -6.50 8.95
C LEU A 144 12.52 -5.58 10.09
N ARG A 145 11.84 -5.65 11.24
CA ARG A 145 12.28 -5.11 12.52
C ARG A 145 13.35 -6.00 13.18
N PHE A 146 13.36 -7.29 12.84
CA PHE A 146 14.26 -8.31 13.37
C PHE A 146 14.72 -9.27 12.24
N PRO A 147 15.43 -8.76 11.21
CA PRO A 147 15.83 -9.61 10.10
C PRO A 147 16.84 -10.67 10.59
N PRO A 148 16.88 -11.84 9.93
CA PRO A 148 17.95 -12.80 10.13
C PRO A 148 19.34 -12.17 9.90
N PRO A 149 20.39 -12.67 10.55
CA PRO A 149 21.75 -12.15 10.38
C PRO A 149 22.15 -12.05 8.91
N GLY A 150 22.66 -10.88 8.50
CA GLY A 150 23.14 -10.63 7.13
C GLY A 150 22.05 -10.31 6.09
N LYS A 151 20.78 -10.15 6.51
CA LYS A 151 19.69 -9.67 5.65
C LYS A 151 19.36 -8.22 5.98
N PRO A 152 19.03 -7.40 4.97
CA PRO A 152 18.79 -5.97 5.18
C PRO A 152 17.49 -5.77 5.99
N ASN A 153 17.55 -4.86 6.95
CA ASN A 153 16.38 -4.42 7.70
C ASN A 153 15.53 -3.44 6.87
N GLY A 154 14.29 -3.16 7.30
CA GLY A 154 13.37 -2.30 6.54
C GLY A 154 13.93 -0.92 6.15
N ARG A 155 14.83 -0.35 6.96
CA ARG A 155 15.46 0.97 6.72
C ARG A 155 16.65 0.92 5.76
N GLU A 156 17.28 -0.25 5.60
CA GLU A 156 18.35 -0.47 4.62
C GLU A 156 17.77 -0.73 3.22
N ILE A 157 16.53 -1.22 3.20
CA ILE A 157 15.79 -1.55 1.99
C ILE A 157 15.16 -0.30 1.35
N VAL A 158 14.63 0.61 2.16
CA VAL A 158 13.99 1.82 1.67
C VAL A 158 14.62 3.06 2.30
N ASP A 159 15.08 3.97 1.43
CA ASP A 159 15.54 5.30 1.82
C ASP A 159 14.35 6.14 2.30
N MET A 160 14.13 6.08 3.61
CA MET A 160 13.02 6.75 4.29
C MET A 160 13.07 8.26 4.13
N ASP A 161 14.25 8.86 3.96
CA ASP A 161 14.39 10.30 3.81
C ASP A 161 14.00 10.74 2.40
N LYS A 162 14.44 10.00 1.38
CA LYS A 162 14.03 10.22 -0.01
C LYS A 162 12.53 10.02 -0.22
N LEU A 163 11.94 9.02 0.44
CA LEU A 163 10.50 8.80 0.38
C LEU A 163 9.72 9.93 1.08
N LYS A 164 10.19 10.41 2.24
CA LYS A 164 9.60 11.58 2.92
C LYS A 164 9.70 12.85 2.09
N GLU A 165 10.80 13.07 1.37
CA GLU A 165 10.95 14.22 0.46
C GLU A 165 9.94 14.17 -0.69
N ARG A 166 9.79 13.02 -1.35
CA ARG A 166 8.78 12.81 -2.41
C ARG A 166 7.37 13.06 -1.89
N PHE A 167 7.06 12.48 -0.74
CA PHE A 167 5.78 12.66 -0.08
C PHE A 167 5.46 14.14 0.21
N ARG A 168 6.43 14.90 0.74
CA ARG A 168 6.29 16.36 0.95
C ARG A 168 6.10 17.14 -0.35
N ALA A 169 6.70 16.71 -1.45
CA ALA A 169 6.54 17.37 -2.74
C ALA A 169 5.13 17.17 -3.33
N ILE A 170 4.51 16.02 -3.02
CA ILE A 170 3.16 15.65 -3.47
C ILE A 170 2.08 16.25 -2.57
N TYR A 171 2.29 16.26 -1.26
CA TYR A 171 1.35 16.81 -0.29
C TYR A 171 1.40 18.35 -0.28
N LYS A 172 0.48 18.99 -1.03
CA LYS A 172 0.31 20.45 -1.06
C LYS A 172 -0.94 20.95 -0.31
N GLY A 173 -1.62 20.09 0.45
CA GLY A 173 -2.98 20.31 0.93
C GLY A 173 -3.11 21.04 2.27
N GLU A 174 -4.05 22.00 2.33
CA GLU A 174 -4.59 22.52 3.59
C GLU A 174 -5.52 21.48 4.25
N TYR A 175 -5.25 21.19 5.52
CA TYR A 175 -5.97 20.22 6.36
C TYR A 175 -7.47 20.53 6.43
N ARG A 176 -8.32 19.48 6.38
CA ARG A 176 -9.73 19.62 6.77
C ARG A 176 -9.78 19.79 8.29
N LYS A 177 -9.80 21.04 8.80
CA LYS A 177 -10.31 21.30 10.15
C LYS A 177 -11.75 20.79 10.19
N THR A 178 -11.96 19.56 10.65
CA THR A 178 -13.29 19.07 10.98
C THR A 178 -13.87 20.05 12.00
N LYS A 179 -15.05 20.59 11.70
CA LYS A 179 -15.79 21.47 12.61
C LYS A 179 -15.74 20.91 14.03
N ALA A 180 -15.44 21.82 14.97
CA ALA A 180 -15.55 21.63 16.41
C ALA A 180 -16.90 21.05 16.82
#